data_AF-A0A922WW08-F1
#
_entry.id   AF-A0A922WW08-F1
#
_cell.length_a   1.000
_cell.length_b   1.000
_cell.length_c   1.000
_cell.angle_alpha   90.00
_cell.angle_beta   90.00
_cell.angle_gamma   90.00
#
_symmetry.space_group_name_H-M   'P 1'
#
loop_
_entity.id
_entity.type
_entity.pdbx_description
1 polymer ?
#
loop_
_entity_poly.entity_id
_entity_poly.type
_entity_poly.pdbx_seq_one_letter_code
_entity_poly.pdbx_strand_id
1 'polypeptide(L)'
;MITTIGLDLAKSVFQAHGIDESGVTVLVKKLHRKQMLPFFSKLPPCLIAVEACGTAHYWARTLSAMGHEVRLIPPSYVKAFVKHGKSDALDAEAICEAAQRPTMRFVPIKTVQQQGILMTHGARSLLVRQRTMLANALRAHLAELGFVANP
;
A
#
# COMPACT_ATOMS: atom_id res chain seq x y z
N MET A 1 1.15 1.18 27.22
CA MET A 1 2.16 1.46 26.16
C MET A 1 1.54 1.06 24.82
N ILE A 2 1.84 1.75 23.71
CA ILE A 2 1.28 1.35 22.40
C ILE A 2 2.01 0.08 21.94
N THR A 3 1.26 -1.00 21.67
CA THR A 3 1.81 -2.29 21.24
C THR A 3 1.59 -2.53 19.75
N THR A 4 0.44 -2.10 19.21
CA THR A 4 0.07 -2.26 17.82
C THR A 4 -0.52 -0.98 17.26
N ILE A 5 -0.16 -0.64 16.02
CA ILE A 5 -0.72 0.48 15.26
C ILE A 5 -1.25 -0.03 13.92
N GLY A 6 -2.54 0.15 13.66
CA GLY A 6 -3.09 0.14 12.31
C GLY A 6 -2.83 1.49 11.64
N LEU A 7 -2.21 1.46 10.47
CA LEU A 7 -1.80 2.65 9.73
C LEU A 7 -2.39 2.61 8.32
N ASP A 8 -3.35 3.51 8.09
CA ASP A 8 -3.88 3.78 6.76
C ASP A 8 -3.00 4.80 6.01
N LEU A 9 -2.66 4.46 4.76
CA LEU A 9 -1.73 5.22 3.94
C LEU A 9 -2.44 5.94 2.79
N ALA A 10 -2.32 7.27 2.76
CA ALA A 10 -2.62 8.05 1.56
C ALA A 10 -1.37 8.79 1.02
N LYS A 11 -1.57 9.67 0.03
CA LYS A 11 -0.48 10.42 -0.60
C LYS A 11 0.25 11.35 0.39
N SER A 12 -0.54 12.13 1.16
CA SER A 12 -0.02 13.25 1.96
C SER A 12 -0.50 13.25 3.41
N VAL A 13 -1.57 12.50 3.69
CA VAL A 13 -2.24 12.41 4.98
C VAL A 13 -2.40 10.93 5.28
N PHE A 14 -2.12 10.56 6.51
CA PHE A 14 -2.10 9.19 7.02
C PHE A 14 -2.94 9.16 8.27
N GLN A 15 -3.49 8.00 8.59
CA GLN A 15 -4.28 7.84 9.80
C GLN A 15 -3.73 6.65 10.59
N ALA A 16 -3.37 6.91 11.84
CA ALA A 16 -2.85 5.93 12.77
C ALA A 16 -3.89 5.64 13.85
N HIS A 17 -4.15 4.37 14.09
CA HIS A 17 -4.97 3.86 15.18
C HIS A 17 -4.11 2.92 16.03
N GLY A 18 -3.83 3.28 17.28
CA GLY A 18 -2.96 2.52 18.17
C GLY A 18 -3.71 1.95 19.36
N ILE A 19 -3.36 0.72 19.73
CA ILE A 19 -3.90 -0.01 20.87
C ILE A 19 -2.78 -0.40 21.85
N ASP A 20 -3.14 -0.65 23.09
CA ASP A 20 -2.26 -1.24 24.10
C ASP A 20 -2.32 -2.78 24.12
N GLU A 21 -1.65 -3.37 25.11
CA GLU A 21 -1.60 -4.83 25.33
C GLU A 21 -2.96 -5.46 25.67
N SER A 22 -3.90 -4.68 26.20
CA SER A 22 -5.27 -5.11 26.49
C SER A 22 -6.20 -4.92 25.28
N GLY A 23 -5.68 -4.43 24.15
CA GLY A 23 -6.45 -4.12 22.96
C GLY A 23 -7.25 -2.82 23.06
N VAL A 24 -7.03 -2.01 24.10
CA VAL A 24 -7.74 -0.74 24.29
C VAL A 24 -7.13 0.32 23.37
N THR A 25 -7.98 1.09 22.68
CA THR A 25 -7.55 2.22 21.86
C THR A 25 -6.93 3.30 22.72
N VAL A 26 -5.66 3.62 22.46
CA VAL A 26 -4.88 4.65 23.18
C VAL A 26 -4.39 5.75 22.24
N LEU A 27 -4.55 5.59 20.93
CA LEU A 27 -4.14 6.56 19.93
C LEU A 27 -5.11 6.54 18.74
N VAL A 28 -5.63 7.71 18.38
CA VAL A 28 -6.22 7.95 17.05
C VAL A 28 -5.64 9.25 16.53
N LYS A 29 -4.84 9.19 15.47
CA LYS A 29 -4.06 10.34 15.03
C LYS A 29 -3.95 10.46 13.52
N LYS A 30 -4.31 11.64 13.04
CA LYS A 30 -4.02 12.08 11.68
C LYS A 30 -2.58 12.58 11.61
N LEU A 31 -1.82 12.09 10.63
CA LEU A 31 -0.42 12.45 10.40
C LEU A 31 -0.26 12.99 8.98
N HIS A 32 0.44 14.10 8.82
CA HIS A 32 0.94 14.51 7.51
C HIS A 32 2.21 13.75 7.16
N ARG A 33 2.52 13.64 5.86
CA ARG A 33 3.73 12.95 5.36
C ARG A 33 5.01 13.35 6.09
N LYS A 34 5.20 14.65 6.32
CA LYS A 34 6.37 15.21 7.03
C LYS A 34 6.44 14.81 8.51
N GLN A 35 5.31 14.42 9.10
CA GLN A 35 5.20 14.03 10.51
C GLN A 35 5.42 12.54 10.73
N MET A 36 5.39 11.71 9.68
CA MET A 36 5.53 10.26 9.80
C MET A 36 6.82 9.87 10.53
N LEU A 37 7.99 10.26 10.01
CA LEU A 37 9.27 9.87 10.62
C LEU A 37 9.45 10.46 12.03
N PRO A 38 9.23 11.77 12.27
CA PRO A 38 9.36 12.34 13.61
C PRO A 38 8.39 11.75 14.64
N PHE A 39 7.24 11.25 14.19
CA PHE A 39 6.27 10.61 15.07
C PHE A 39 6.73 9.20 15.47
N PHE A 40 7.02 8.34 14.49
CA PHE A 40 7.42 6.96 14.76
C PHE A 40 8.81 6.87 15.43
N SER A 41 9.72 7.83 15.20
CA SER A 41 11.06 7.82 15.83
C SER A 41 11.02 8.03 17.34
N LYS A 42 9.91 8.57 17.87
CA LYS A 42 9.71 8.80 19.30
C LYS A 42 8.95 7.66 19.97
N LEU A 43 8.40 6.74 19.18
CA LEU A 43 7.69 5.59 19.72
C LEU A 43 8.69 4.47 19.98
N PRO A 44 8.49 3.70 21.07
CA PRO A 44 9.21 2.45 21.22
C PRO A 44 8.83 1.47 20.09
N PRO A 45 9.69 0.47 19.82
CA PRO A 45 9.36 -0.63 18.91
C PRO A 45 7.98 -1.21 19.21
N CYS A 46 7.17 -1.35 18.17
CA CYS A 46 5.80 -1.86 18.22
C CYS A 46 5.45 -2.50 16.87
N LEU A 47 4.34 -3.24 16.83
CA LEU A 47 3.79 -3.79 15.61
C LEU A 47 3.06 -2.68 14.83
N ILE A 48 3.39 -2.51 13.55
CA ILE A 48 2.69 -1.59 12.65
C ILE A 48 2.07 -2.41 11.53
N ALA A 49 0.76 -2.48 11.52
CA ALA A 49 -0.02 -3.06 10.45
C ALA A 49 -0.39 -2.00 9.42
N VAL A 50 -0.23 -2.34 8.14
CA VAL A 50 -0.46 -1.42 7.02
C VAL A 50 -1.22 -2.16 5.93
N GLU A 51 -2.23 -1.54 5.35
CA GLU A 51 -2.85 -2.09 4.14
C GLU A 51 -1.85 -2.06 2.97
N ALA A 52 -1.74 -3.17 2.25
CA ALA A 52 -0.86 -3.28 1.09
C ALA A 52 -1.38 -2.40 -0.06
N CYS A 53 -0.77 -1.22 -0.21
CA CYS A 53 -1.05 -0.25 -1.26
C CYS A 53 0.22 0.12 -2.05
N GLY A 54 0.09 0.99 -3.05
CA GLY A 54 1.20 1.41 -3.93
C GLY A 54 2.41 2.02 -3.19
N THR A 55 2.22 2.57 -2.00
CA THR A 55 3.32 3.16 -1.19
C THR A 55 3.71 2.31 0.02
N ALA A 56 3.00 1.21 0.29
CA ALA A 56 3.17 0.42 1.51
C ALA A 56 4.57 -0.19 1.65
N HIS A 57 5.16 -0.69 0.56
CA HIS A 57 6.50 -1.27 0.62
C HIS A 57 7.59 -0.25 1.01
N TYR A 58 7.50 1.00 0.56
CA TYR A 58 8.43 2.06 0.97
C TYR A 58 8.31 2.35 2.46
N TRP A 59 7.08 2.56 2.94
CA TRP A 59 6.82 2.86 4.34
C TRP A 59 7.19 1.70 5.25
N ALA A 60 6.90 0.46 4.83
CA ALA A 60 7.25 -0.71 5.62
C ALA A 60 8.75 -0.87 5.80
N ARG A 61 9.56 -0.71 4.75
CA ARG A 61 11.03 -0.71 4.90
C ARG A 61 11.52 0.43 5.78
N THR A 62 10.97 1.63 5.58
CA THR A 62 11.37 2.82 6.36
C THR A 62 11.08 2.66 7.84
N LEU A 63 9.87 2.22 8.20
CA LEU A 63 9.46 2.00 9.58
C LEU A 63 10.16 0.79 10.20
N SER A 64 10.43 -0.27 9.42
CA SER A 64 11.21 -1.42 9.90
C SER A 64 12.65 -1.01 10.24
N ALA A 65 13.27 -0.14 9.44
CA ALA A 65 14.62 0.37 9.72
C ALA A 65 14.69 1.22 11.00
N MET A 66 13.55 1.69 11.52
CA MET A 66 13.44 2.40 12.80
C MET A 66 13.22 1.44 13.99
N GLY A 67 13.19 0.13 13.76
CA GLY A 67 13.06 -0.91 14.78
C GLY A 67 11.64 -1.42 15.01
N HIS A 68 10.65 -0.96 14.24
CA HIS A 68 9.29 -1.48 14.34
C HIS A 68 9.13 -2.80 13.58
N GLU A 69 8.27 -3.68 14.07
CA GLU A 69 7.82 -4.81 13.28
C GLU A 69 6.72 -4.33 12.33
N VAL A 70 6.89 -4.47 11.02
CA VAL A 70 5.86 -4.03 10.06
C VAL A 70 5.25 -5.22 9.34
N ARG A 71 3.91 -5.25 9.28
CA ARG A 71 3.14 -6.27 8.57
C ARG A 71 2.20 -5.65 7.55
N LEU A 72 2.26 -6.13 6.31
CA LEU A 72 1.38 -5.67 5.23
C LEU A 72 0.16 -6.60 5.09
N ILE A 73 -1.04 -6.06 5.14
CA ILE A 73 -2.29 -6.83 5.03
C ILE A 73 -2.90 -6.65 3.63
N PRO A 74 -3.35 -7.71 2.95
CA PRO A 74 -4.08 -7.57 1.69
C PRO A 74 -5.34 -6.68 1.84
N PRO A 75 -5.63 -5.77 0.89
CA PRO A 75 -6.83 -4.92 0.90
C PRO A 75 -8.14 -5.68 1.11
N SER A 76 -8.27 -6.84 0.47
CA SER A 76 -9.46 -7.69 0.58
C SER A 76 -9.69 -8.22 1.99
N TYR A 77 -8.64 -8.35 2.80
CA TYR A 77 -8.74 -8.83 4.17
C TYR A 77 -9.09 -7.70 5.13
N VAL A 78 -8.55 -6.50 4.91
CA VAL A 78 -8.90 -5.30 5.69
C VAL A 78 -10.39 -4.96 5.52
N LYS A 79 -10.90 -5.03 4.28
CA LYS A 79 -12.30 -4.68 3.96
C LYS A 79 -13.33 -5.43 4.82
N ALA A 80 -13.03 -6.65 5.27
CA ALA A 80 -13.94 -7.43 6.13
C ALA A 80 -14.10 -6.84 7.55
N PHE A 81 -13.18 -5.97 7.98
CA PHE A 81 -13.17 -5.33 9.30
C PHE A 81 -13.62 -3.87 9.27
N VAL A 82 -13.86 -3.29 8.08
CA VAL A 82 -14.31 -1.90 7.96
C VAL A 82 -15.77 -1.80 8.41
N LYS A 83 -16.00 -1.05 9.49
CA LYS A 83 -17.34 -0.74 10.01
C LYS A 83 -18.06 0.24 9.06
N HIS A 84 -19.39 0.31 9.14
CA HIS A 84 -20.22 1.05 8.19
C HIS A 84 -19.79 2.52 8.01
N GLY A 85 -19.69 2.97 6.76
CA GLY A 85 -19.21 4.31 6.39
C GLY A 85 -17.80 4.28 5.79
N LYS A 86 -17.34 5.42 5.27
CA LYS A 86 -15.99 5.57 4.73
C LYS A 86 -15.26 6.70 5.44
N SER A 87 -14.18 6.37 6.13
CA SER A 87 -13.30 7.33 6.81
C SER A 87 -11.94 6.68 7.05
N ASP A 88 -10.87 7.42 6.78
CA ASP A 88 -9.49 6.97 7.02
C ASP A 88 -9.28 6.49 8.48
N ALA A 89 -10.05 7.02 9.45
CA ALA A 89 -9.98 6.60 10.85
C ALA A 89 -10.57 5.21 11.09
N LEU A 90 -11.66 4.87 10.38
CA LEU A 90 -12.27 3.54 10.42
C LEU A 90 -11.38 2.54 9.68
N ASP A 91 -10.77 2.95 8.58
CA ASP A 91 -9.84 2.10 7.83
C ASP A 91 -8.59 1.77 8.67
N ALA A 92 -8.01 2.76 9.37
CA ALA A 92 -6.90 2.52 10.29
C ALA A 92 -7.26 1.60 11.47
N GLU A 93 -8.46 1.75 12.04
CA GLU A 93 -9.00 0.85 13.07
C GLU A 93 -9.15 -0.58 12.52
N ALA A 94 -9.74 -0.73 11.33
CA ALA A 94 -9.94 -2.02 10.68
C ALA A 94 -8.61 -2.74 10.38
N ILE A 95 -7.58 -2.00 9.95
CA ILE A 95 -6.21 -2.53 9.77
C ILE A 95 -5.66 -3.03 11.11
N CYS A 96 -5.85 -2.26 12.18
CA CYS A 96 -5.40 -2.64 13.52
C CYS A 96 -6.09 -3.93 14.00
N GLU A 97 -7.41 -4.03 13.82
CA GLU A 97 -8.19 -5.21 14.19
C GLU A 97 -7.80 -6.44 13.37
N ALA A 98 -7.65 -6.27 12.04
CA ALA A 98 -7.22 -7.34 11.15
C ALA A 98 -5.87 -7.93 11.59
N ALA A 99 -4.93 -7.09 12.00
CA ALA A 99 -3.59 -7.51 12.44
C ALA A 99 -3.60 -8.43 13.67
N GLN A 100 -4.61 -8.33 14.53
CA GLN A 100 -4.73 -9.13 15.75
C GLN A 100 -5.19 -10.56 15.47
N ARG A 101 -5.70 -10.86 14.27
CA ARG A 101 -6.21 -12.19 13.97
C ARG A 101 -5.05 -13.19 13.86
N PRO A 102 -5.05 -14.29 14.64
CA PRO A 102 -3.93 -15.24 14.67
C PRO A 102 -3.73 -15.96 13.34
N THR A 103 -4.79 -16.07 12.53
CA THR A 103 -4.78 -16.70 11.20
C THR A 103 -4.47 -15.72 10.07
N MET A 104 -4.13 -14.46 10.39
CA MET A 104 -3.90 -13.42 9.38
C MET A 104 -2.72 -13.78 8.49
N ARG A 105 -2.88 -13.61 7.18
CA ARG A 105 -1.80 -13.78 6.20
C ARG A 105 -1.35 -12.41 5.71
N PHE A 106 -0.04 -12.24 5.67
CA PHE A 106 0.59 -10.98 5.34
C PHE A 106 1.26 -11.02 3.97
N VAL A 107 1.28 -9.88 3.29
CA VAL A 107 2.03 -9.67 2.06
C VAL A 107 3.50 -9.49 2.40
N PRO A 108 4.44 -10.21 1.76
CA PRO A 108 5.85 -10.01 2.01
C PRO A 108 6.29 -8.59 1.61
N ILE A 109 7.10 -7.96 2.47
CA ILE A 109 7.70 -6.66 2.17
C ILE A 109 8.77 -6.88 1.11
N LYS A 110 8.58 -6.28 -0.07
CA LYS A 110 9.54 -6.38 -1.16
C LYS A 110 10.75 -5.50 -0.91
N THR A 111 11.93 -5.96 -1.33
CA THR A 111 13.12 -5.11 -1.43
C THR A 111 12.97 -4.09 -2.57
N VAL A 112 13.84 -3.08 -2.60
CA VAL A 112 13.86 -2.10 -3.70
C VAL A 112 14.14 -2.81 -5.03
N GLN A 113 15.04 -3.79 -5.04
CA GLN A 113 15.41 -4.58 -6.21
C GLN A 113 14.23 -5.41 -6.73
N GLN A 114 13.52 -6.11 -5.83
CA GLN A 114 12.31 -6.87 -6.21
C GLN A 114 11.22 -5.97 -6.79
N GLN A 115 11.01 -4.77 -6.20
CA GLN A 115 10.08 -3.78 -6.78
C GLN A 115 10.56 -3.30 -8.15
N GLY A 116 11.86 -3.04 -8.31
CA GLY A 116 12.45 -2.61 -9.58
C GLY A 116 12.20 -3.61 -10.71
N ILE A 117 12.41 -4.90 -10.46
CA ILE A 117 12.14 -5.96 -11.45
C ILE A 117 10.66 -5.94 -11.88
N LEU A 118 9.73 -5.83 -10.92
CA LEU A 118 8.29 -5.75 -11.23
C LEU A 118 7.95 -4.50 -12.05
N MET A 119 8.58 -3.35 -11.75
CA MET A 119 8.41 -2.12 -12.53
C MET A 119 8.91 -2.30 -13.96
N THR A 120 10.04 -2.98 -14.19
CA THR A 120 10.55 -3.29 -15.53
C THR A 120 9.57 -4.14 -16.33
N HIS A 121 8.99 -5.19 -15.72
CA HIS A 121 7.95 -6.00 -16.36
C HIS A 121 6.71 -5.17 -16.72
N GLY A 122 6.27 -4.30 -15.81
CA GLY A 122 5.15 -3.38 -16.05
C GLY A 122 5.42 -2.42 -17.20
N ALA A 123 6.60 -1.79 -17.23
CA ALA A 123 7.02 -0.87 -18.28
C ALA A 123 7.06 -1.58 -19.65
N ARG A 124 7.63 -2.79 -19.72
CA ARG A 124 7.64 -3.60 -20.95
C ARG A 124 6.22 -3.90 -21.43
N SER A 125 5.34 -4.35 -20.53
CA SER A 125 3.95 -4.67 -20.87
C SER A 125 3.20 -3.45 -21.42
N LEU A 126 3.38 -2.28 -20.80
CA LEU A 126 2.83 -1.01 -21.27
C LEU A 126 3.34 -0.66 -22.68
N LEU A 127 4.65 -0.73 -22.90
CA LEU A 127 5.26 -0.40 -24.20
C LEU A 127 4.81 -1.35 -25.30
N VAL A 128 4.69 -2.65 -25.02
CA VAL A 128 4.17 -3.63 -25.99
C VAL A 128 2.73 -3.28 -26.38
N ARG A 129 1.88 -2.95 -25.40
CA ARG A 129 0.49 -2.55 -25.66
C ARG A 129 0.43 -1.27 -26.49
N GLN A 130 1.21 -0.24 -26.12
CA GLN A 130 1.26 1.03 -26.85
C GLN A 130 1.75 0.84 -28.29
N ARG A 131 2.81 0.05 -28.49
CA ARG A 131 3.32 -0.29 -29.83
C ARG A 131 2.24 -0.93 -30.69
N THR A 132 1.52 -1.92 -30.15
CA THR A 132 0.43 -2.59 -30.88
C THR A 132 -0.71 -1.61 -31.20
N MET A 133 -1.10 -0.76 -30.24
CA MET A 133 -2.14 0.26 -30.47
C MET A 133 -1.74 1.23 -31.59
N LEU A 134 -0.51 1.73 -31.57
CA LEU A 134 0.00 2.65 -32.59
C LEU A 134 0.09 1.98 -33.96
N ALA A 135 0.59 0.74 -34.03
CA ALA A 135 0.67 -0.01 -35.27
C ALA A 135 -0.72 -0.26 -35.87
N ASN A 136 -1.70 -0.60 -35.04
CA ASN A 136 -3.08 -0.81 -35.49
C ASN A 136 -3.73 0.49 -35.98
N ALA A 137 -3.53 1.61 -35.27
CA ALA A 137 -4.04 2.90 -35.70
C ALA A 137 -3.43 3.34 -37.05
N LEU A 138 -2.11 3.20 -37.20
CA LEU A 138 -1.42 3.51 -38.45
C LEU A 138 -1.93 2.66 -39.62
N ARG A 139 -2.08 1.35 -39.42
CA ARG A 139 -2.63 0.45 -40.45
C ARG A 139 -4.04 0.86 -40.87
N ALA A 140 -4.90 1.25 -39.93
CA ALA A 140 -6.24 1.70 -40.23
C ALA A 140 -6.24 2.97 -41.09
N HIS A 141 -5.44 3.98 -40.74
CA HIS A 141 -5.33 5.21 -41.55
C HIS A 141 -4.74 4.97 -42.95
N LEU A 142 -3.76 4.08 -43.07
CA LEU A 142 -3.20 3.73 -44.38
C LEU A 142 -4.21 3.00 -45.27
N ALA A 143 -5.05 2.16 -44.66
CA ALA A 143 -6.11 1.45 -45.39
C ALA A 143 -7.17 2.41 -45.96
N GLU A 144 -7.48 3.52 -45.28
CA GLU A 144 -8.36 4.57 -45.83
C GLU A 144 -7.80 5.20 -47.12
N LEU A 145 -6.47 5.16 -47.29
CA LEU A 145 -5.76 5.64 -48.48
C LEU A 145 -5.42 4.51 -49.47
N GLY A 146 -5.94 3.29 -49.27
CA GLY A 146 -5.73 2.14 -50.16
C GLY A 146 -4.40 1.40 -49.96
N PHE A 147 -3.60 1.76 -48.96
CA PHE A 147 -2.34 1.06 -48.64
C PHE A 147 -2.58 -0.01 -47.58
N VAL A 148 -2.48 -1.29 -47.96
CA VAL A 148 -2.66 -2.44 -47.06
C VAL A 148 -1.31 -2.94 -46.56
N ALA A 149 -1.11 -2.94 -45.24
CA ALA A 149 0.08 -3.46 -44.58
C ALA A 149 -0.26 -4.65 -43.68
N ASN A 150 0.55 -5.71 -43.72
CA ASN A 150 0.33 -6.92 -42.94
C ASN A 150 0.52 -6.72 -41.42
N PRO A 151 -0.10 -7.59 -40.59
CA PRO A 151 -0.01 -7.55 -39.12
C PRO A 151 1.40 -7.71 -38.55
#